data_AF-A0A8J5IXF5-F1
#
_entry.id   AF-A0A8J5IXF5-F1
#
_cell.length_a   1.000
_cell.length_b   1.000
_cell.length_c   1.000
_cell.angle_alpha   90.00
_cell.angle_beta   90.00
_cell.angle_gamma   90.00
#
_symmetry.space_group_name_H-M   'P 1'
#
loop_
_entity.id
_entity.type
_entity.pdbx_description
1 polymer ?
#
loop_
_entity_poly.entity_id
_entity_poly.type
_entity_poly.pdbx_seq_one_letter_code
_entity_poly.pdbx_strand_id
1 'polypeptide(L)'
;RAFRWSKRRRHGTASNELVLLALHVDNNHWCGIVFDIRPESRSITLFDPLQARKSKYYEMCDKTLCDLFGEIYATMEIKKETRSRLPDVASCGVMVLMFFECFIRCINCHQSRVQHFSDFYDFVIY
;
A
#
# COMPACT_ATOMS: atom_id res chain seq x y z
N ARG A 1 0.67 -20.20 -12.34
CA ARG A 1 -0.37 -19.55 -13.18
C ARG A 1 -0.05 -18.05 -13.17
N ALA A 2 0.49 -17.48 -14.25
CA ALA A 2 0.92 -16.07 -14.25
C ALA A 2 -0.28 -15.13 -14.12
N PHE A 3 -0.23 -14.22 -13.14
CA PHE A 3 -1.29 -13.25 -12.88
C PHE A 3 -1.20 -12.10 -13.90
N ARG A 4 -2.27 -11.83 -14.66
CA ARG A 4 -2.24 -10.90 -15.81
C ARG A 4 -3.06 -9.62 -15.54
N TRP A 5 -2.42 -8.61 -14.94
CA TRP A 5 -3.02 -7.33 -14.50
C TRP A 5 -3.27 -6.28 -15.60
N SER A 6 -2.58 -6.33 -16.73
CA SER A 6 -2.41 -5.15 -17.60
C SER A 6 -3.54 -4.88 -18.63
N LYS A 7 -4.49 -5.80 -18.84
CA LYS A 7 -5.35 -5.78 -20.03
C LYS A 7 -6.53 -4.79 -20.00
N ARG A 8 -6.78 -4.07 -18.90
CA ARG A 8 -8.01 -3.27 -18.68
C ARG A 8 -7.79 -1.80 -18.33
N ARG A 9 -6.64 -1.19 -18.65
CA ARG A 9 -6.45 0.27 -18.55
C ARG A 9 -6.47 0.91 -19.94
N ARG A 10 -7.40 1.85 -20.16
CA ARG A 10 -7.44 2.68 -21.37
C ARG A 10 -6.63 3.96 -21.11
N HIS A 11 -5.35 4.02 -21.49
CA HIS A 11 -4.68 5.26 -21.89
C HIS A 11 -3.24 5.02 -22.37
N GLY A 12 -2.88 5.57 -23.56
CA GLY A 12 -1.55 5.98 -24.00
C GLY A 12 -0.39 4.98 -24.05
N THR A 13 0.61 5.27 -24.88
CA THR A 13 1.89 4.54 -24.96
C THR A 13 2.82 4.77 -23.75
N ALA A 14 2.39 5.55 -22.76
CA ALA A 14 3.17 5.83 -21.56
C ALA A 14 3.06 4.66 -20.56
N SER A 15 4.21 4.13 -20.11
CA SER A 15 4.27 3.18 -19.02
C SER A 15 3.81 3.83 -17.71
N ASN A 16 3.07 3.10 -16.86
CA ASN A 16 2.71 3.60 -15.53
C ASN A 16 3.99 3.74 -14.69
N GLU A 17 4.21 4.92 -14.10
CA GLU A 17 5.32 5.18 -13.19
C GLU A 17 5.08 4.60 -11.80
N LEU A 18 3.83 4.61 -11.35
CA LEU A 18 3.41 4.08 -10.06
C LEU A 18 2.30 3.03 -10.24
N VAL A 19 2.36 1.95 -9.46
CA VAL A 19 1.27 0.98 -9.33
C VAL A 19 0.91 0.86 -7.86
N LEU A 20 -0.36 1.16 -7.55
CA LEU A 20 -0.92 1.03 -6.21
C LEU A 20 -1.68 -0.29 -6.10
N LEU A 21 -1.41 -1.04 -5.04
CA LEU A 21 -2.05 -2.31 -4.75
C LEU A 21 -2.53 -2.33 -3.30
N ALA A 22 -3.84 -2.26 -3.11
CA ALA A 22 -4.44 -2.61 -1.82
C ALA A 22 -4.50 -4.15 -1.73
N LEU A 23 -3.80 -4.72 -0.76
CA LEU A 23 -3.74 -6.15 -0.53
C LEU A 23 -4.54 -6.51 0.72
N HIS A 24 -5.55 -7.35 0.54
CA HIS A 24 -6.28 -7.95 1.65
C HIS A 24 -5.59 -9.24 2.06
N VAL A 25 -5.14 -9.32 3.30
CA VAL A 25 -4.45 -10.49 3.87
C VAL A 25 -5.29 -11.11 4.99
N ASP A 26 -5.21 -12.43 5.10
CA ASP A 26 -5.84 -13.21 6.17
C ASP A 26 -7.36 -13.01 6.31
N ASN A 27 -8.05 -12.60 5.23
CA ASN A 27 -9.47 -12.24 5.23
C ASN A 27 -9.88 -11.19 6.30
N ASN A 28 -8.93 -10.41 6.81
CA ASN A 28 -9.18 -9.55 7.97
C ASN A 28 -8.51 -8.18 7.88
N HIS A 29 -7.42 -8.05 7.12
CA HIS A 29 -6.57 -6.86 7.20
C HIS A 29 -6.17 -6.34 5.84
N TRP A 30 -6.17 -5.01 5.70
CA TRP A 30 -5.73 -4.32 4.49
C TRP A 30 -4.32 -3.77 4.66
N CYS A 31 -3.47 -4.02 3.67
CA CYS A 31 -2.15 -3.43 3.53
C CYS A 31 -2.05 -2.65 2.21
N GLY A 32 -1.26 -1.58 2.20
CA GLY A 32 -0.97 -0.78 1.03
C GLY A 32 0.38 -1.14 0.46
N ILE A 33 0.45 -1.38 -0.85
CA ILE A 33 1.70 -1.61 -1.56
C ILE A 33 1.80 -0.59 -2.69
N VAL A 34 2.93 0.09 -2.77
CA VAL A 34 3.26 0.95 -3.92
C VAL A 34 4.48 0.40 -4.62
N PHE A 35 4.31 0.05 -5.89
CA PHE A 35 5.42 -0.19 -6.81
C PHE A 35 5.77 1.14 -7.47
N ASP A 36 6.96 1.62 -7.18
CA ASP A 36 7.56 2.78 -7.82
C ASP A 36 8.53 2.31 -8.90
N ILE A 37 8.05 2.33 -10.15
CA ILE A 37 8.75 1.79 -11.32
C ILE A 37 9.69 2.84 -11.93
N ARG A 38 9.65 4.08 -11.42
CA ARG A 38 10.51 5.15 -11.92
C ARG A 38 11.98 4.76 -11.80
N PRO A 39 12.82 4.97 -12.84
CA PRO A 39 14.21 4.50 -12.88
C PRO A 39 15.07 4.91 -11.67
N GLU A 40 14.81 6.10 -11.13
CA GLU A 40 15.53 6.70 -10.00
C GLU A 40 15.16 6.11 -8.63
N SER A 41 13.99 5.47 -8.52
CA SER A 41 13.47 4.94 -7.25
C SER A 41 13.49 3.42 -7.21
N ARG A 42 12.88 2.77 -8.21
CA ARG A 42 12.76 1.31 -8.35
C ARG A 42 12.52 0.61 -7.01
N SER A 43 11.44 0.99 -6.31
CA SER A 43 11.16 0.48 -4.97
C SER A 43 9.74 -0.06 -4.79
N ILE A 44 9.56 -0.99 -3.86
CA ILE A 44 8.27 -1.48 -3.40
C ILE A 44 8.11 -1.01 -1.96
N THR A 45 7.16 -0.12 -1.70
CA THR A 45 6.86 0.35 -0.35
C THR A 45 5.65 -0.38 0.21
N LEU A 46 5.83 -1.07 1.33
CA LEU A 46 4.80 -1.77 2.08
C LEU A 46 4.33 -0.93 3.25
N PHE A 47 3.02 -0.83 3.39
CA PHE A 47 2.36 -0.15 4.49
C PHE A 47 1.34 -1.08 5.16
N ASP A 48 1.61 -1.41 6.41
CA ASP A 48 0.66 -2.05 7.31
C ASP A 48 0.12 -0.96 8.26
N PRO A 49 -1.17 -0.58 8.21
CA PRO A 49 -1.74 0.44 9.09
C PRO A 49 -1.58 0.16 10.60
N LEU A 50 -1.56 -1.12 11.00
CA LEU A 50 -1.50 -1.49 12.42
C LEU A 50 -0.09 -1.35 13.00
N GLN A 51 0.94 -1.50 12.16
CA GLN A 51 2.37 -1.44 12.50
C GLN A 51 2.69 -2.11 13.85
N ALA A 52 2.02 -3.21 14.16
CA ALA A 52 2.16 -3.83 15.47
C ALA A 52 3.61 -4.33 15.60
N ARG A 53 4.22 -4.17 16.79
CA ARG A 53 5.62 -4.58 17.05
C ARG A 53 5.92 -6.07 16.74
N LYS A 54 4.89 -6.89 16.55
CA LYS A 54 4.93 -8.29 16.10
C LYS A 54 3.94 -8.58 14.96
N SER A 55 3.66 -7.58 14.12
CA SER A 55 2.71 -7.74 13.02
C SER A 55 3.20 -8.77 12.02
N LYS A 56 2.43 -9.87 11.88
CA LYS A 56 2.63 -10.89 10.85
C LYS A 56 2.35 -10.36 9.44
N TYR A 57 1.71 -9.19 9.31
CA TYR A 57 1.17 -8.73 8.02
C TYR A 57 2.25 -8.33 7.03
N TYR A 58 3.39 -7.78 7.47
CA TYR A 58 4.52 -7.55 6.57
C TYR A 58 5.04 -8.86 5.97
N GLU A 59 5.20 -9.91 6.77
CA GLU A 59 5.67 -11.21 6.28
C GLU A 59 4.65 -11.86 5.32
N MET A 60 3.36 -11.74 5.62
CA MET A 60 2.29 -12.20 4.72
C MET A 60 2.27 -11.43 3.39
N CYS A 61 2.50 -10.11 3.44
CA CYS A 61 2.67 -9.29 2.23
C CYS A 61 3.90 -9.74 1.44
N ASP A 62 5.06 -9.86 2.09
CA ASP A 62 6.33 -10.27 1.47
C ASP A 62 6.15 -11.63 0.74
N LYS A 63 5.54 -12.62 1.40
CA LYS A 63 5.25 -13.93 0.80
C LYS A 63 4.32 -13.80 -0.42
N THR A 64 3.22 -13.07 -0.27
CA THR A 64 2.23 -12.90 -1.36
C THR A 64 2.83 -12.16 -2.56
N LEU A 65 3.68 -11.16 -2.31
CA LEU A 65 4.36 -10.41 -3.35
C LEU A 65 5.41 -11.25 -4.08
N CYS A 66 6.20 -12.06 -3.35
CA CYS A 66 7.11 -13.04 -3.94
C CYS A 66 6.37 -14.03 -4.85
N ASP A 67 5.24 -14.58 -4.39
CA ASP A 67 4.47 -15.59 -5.13
C ASP A 67 3.84 -15.01 -6.41
N LEU A 68 3.40 -13.75 -6.39
CA LEU A 68 2.69 -13.12 -7.51
C LEU A 68 3.62 -12.34 -8.46
N PHE A 69 4.70 -11.77 -7.94
CA PHE A 69 5.54 -10.78 -8.62
C PHE A 69 7.04 -11.06 -8.44
N GLY A 70 7.45 -12.31 -8.19
CA GLY A 70 8.82 -12.67 -7.81
C GLY A 70 9.95 -12.02 -8.64
N GLU A 71 9.82 -11.94 -9.96
CA GLU A 71 10.81 -11.27 -10.82
C GLU A 71 10.93 -9.75 -10.54
N ILE A 72 9.79 -9.07 -10.37
CA ILE A 72 9.74 -7.64 -10.05
C ILE A 72 10.24 -7.44 -8.61
N TYR A 73 9.79 -8.29 -7.69
CA TYR A 73 10.14 -8.22 -6.28
C TYR A 73 11.66 -8.40 -6.05
N ALA A 74 12.31 -9.29 -6.79
CA ALA A 74 13.75 -9.53 -6.70
C ALA A 74 14.61 -8.38 -7.26
N THR A 75 14.03 -7.47 -8.05
CA THR A 75 14.76 -6.41 -8.80
C THR A 75 14.48 -5.00 -8.28
N MET A 76 13.75 -4.87 -7.18
CA MET A 76 13.35 -3.60 -6.58
C MET A 76 13.75 -3.53 -5.11
N GLU A 77 13.98 -2.31 -4.62
CA GLU A 77 14.28 -2.06 -3.21
C GLU A 77 12.99 -2.19 -2.36
N ILE A 78 12.99 -3.03 -1.33
CA ILE A 78 11.82 -3.22 -0.46
C ILE A 78 11.89 -2.25 0.74
N LYS A 79 10.87 -1.40 0.87
CA LYS A 79 10.73 -0.41 1.96
C LYS A 79 9.51 -0.74 2.81
N LYS A 80 9.63 -0.53 4.12
CA LYS A 80 8.51 -0.63 5.07
C LYS A 80 8.20 0.77 5.59
N GLU A 81 7.01 1.28 5.33
CA GLU A 81 6.56 2.55 5.92
C GLU A 81 6.07 2.29 7.34
N THR A 82 6.75 2.91 8.33
CA THR A 82 6.56 2.69 9.76
C THR A 82 6.33 3.98 10.55
N ARG A 83 6.10 5.12 9.87
CA ARG A 83 5.97 6.45 10.53
C ARG A 83 4.55 6.80 10.94
N SER A 84 3.55 6.05 10.47
CA SER A 84 2.13 6.35 10.62
C SER A 84 1.40 5.10 11.14
N ARG A 85 1.24 4.99 12.45
CA ARG A 85 0.65 3.82 13.10
C ARG A 85 -0.75 4.14 13.60
N LEU A 86 -1.78 3.48 13.08
CA LEU A 86 -3.10 3.52 13.70
C LEU A 86 -3.17 2.47 14.85
N PRO A 87 -3.65 2.85 16.05
CA PRO A 87 -3.95 1.87 17.09
C PRO A 87 -5.28 1.15 16.88
N ASP A 88 -6.14 1.64 15.98
CA ASP A 88 -7.43 1.04 15.65
C ASP A 88 -7.34 0.04 14.48
N VAL A 89 -8.17 -1.01 14.54
CA VAL A 89 -8.19 -2.16 13.62
C VAL A 89 -9.28 -2.01 12.56
N ALA A 90 -10.35 -1.25 12.84
CA ALA A 90 -11.50 -1.13 11.94
C ALA A 90 -11.17 -0.31 10.68
N SER A 91 -10.31 0.71 10.79
CA SER A 91 -10.06 1.67 9.70
C SER A 91 -8.87 1.31 8.78
N CYS A 92 -8.41 0.06 8.76
CA CYS A 92 -7.23 -0.33 7.97
C CYS A 92 -7.37 -0.06 6.46
N GLY A 93 -8.56 -0.24 5.88
CA GLY A 93 -8.82 0.07 4.46
C GLY A 93 -8.72 1.57 4.15
N VAL A 94 -9.33 2.42 4.99
CA VAL A 94 -9.29 3.89 4.85
C VAL A 94 -7.84 4.39 4.94
N MET A 95 -7.07 3.79 5.83
CA MET A 95 -5.65 4.09 6.00
C MET A 95 -4.80 3.76 4.77
N VAL A 96 -5.09 2.66 4.09
CA VAL A 96 -4.40 2.30 2.85
C VAL A 96 -4.69 3.33 1.75
N LEU A 97 -5.93 3.80 1.64
CA LEU A 97 -6.31 4.86 0.69
C LEU A 97 -5.58 6.18 1.00
N MET A 98 -5.53 6.55 2.29
CA MET A 98 -4.80 7.74 2.73
C MET A 98 -3.30 7.65 2.48
N PHE A 99 -2.72 6.48 2.72
CA PHE A 99 -1.32 6.22 2.40
C PHE A 99 -1.05 6.42 0.91
N PHE A 100 -1.91 5.92 0.02
CA PHE A 100 -1.76 6.13 -1.42
C PHE A 100 -1.86 7.60 -1.83
N GLU A 101 -2.85 8.31 -1.30
CA GLU A 101 -3.01 9.75 -1.56
C GLU A 101 -1.79 10.53 -1.10
N CYS A 102 -1.28 10.22 0.09
CA CYS A 102 -0.06 10.82 0.62
C CYS A 102 1.16 10.51 -0.26
N PHE A 103 1.30 9.25 -0.69
CA PHE A 103 2.41 8.81 -1.53
C PHE A 103 2.41 9.51 -2.89
N ILE A 104 1.26 9.54 -3.57
CA ILE A 104 1.12 10.21 -4.89
C ILE A 104 1.45 11.70 -4.79
N ARG A 105 0.98 12.36 -3.72
CA ARG A 105 1.20 13.80 -3.50
C ARG A 105 2.57 14.13 -2.92
N CYS A 106 3.44 13.13 -2.70
CA CYS A 106 4.73 13.28 -2.03
C CYS A 106 4.63 14.01 -0.67
N ILE A 107 3.55 13.78 0.07
CA ILE A 107 3.35 14.33 1.42
C ILE A 107 3.56 13.24 2.46
N ASN A 108 4.13 13.61 3.61
CA ASN A 108 4.28 12.67 4.71
C ASN A 108 2.90 12.27 5.24
N CYS A 109 2.67 10.95 5.29
CA CYS A 109 1.52 10.40 6.00
C CYS A 109 1.79 10.60 7.50
N HIS A 110 1.24 11.65 8.10
CA HIS A 110 1.44 11.95 9.52
C HIS A 110 0.21 11.55 10.33
N GLN A 111 0.43 10.99 11.51
CA GLN A 111 -0.61 10.46 12.40
C GLN A 111 -1.77 11.44 12.67
N SER A 112 -1.47 12.73 12.75
CA SER A 112 -2.48 13.78 12.99
C SER A 112 -3.41 14.02 11.81
N ARG A 113 -2.93 13.85 10.57
CA ARG A 113 -3.77 13.95 9.36
C ARG A 113 -4.64 12.71 9.16
N VAL A 114 -4.13 11.59 9.64
CA VAL A 114 -4.80 10.29 9.63
C VAL A 114 -6.04 10.28 10.52
N GLN A 115 -5.93 10.79 11.75
CA GLN A 115 -7.09 10.87 12.66
C GLN A 115 -8.20 11.74 12.08
N HIS A 116 -7.88 12.97 11.66
CA HIS A 116 -8.85 13.90 11.07
C HIS A 116 -9.55 13.34 9.83
N PHE A 117 -8.88 12.52 9.03
CA PHE A 117 -9.46 11.94 7.82
C PHE A 117 -10.32 10.71 8.11
N SER A 118 -9.93 9.85 9.08
CA SER A 118 -10.81 8.78 9.57
C SER A 118 -12.09 9.39 10.12
N ASP A 119 -11.97 10.39 11.00
CA ASP A 119 -13.13 11.06 11.60
C ASP A 119 -14.04 11.69 10.52
N PHE A 120 -13.46 12.24 9.45
CA PHE A 120 -14.23 12.77 8.31
C PHE A 120 -14.94 11.68 7.51
N TYR A 121 -14.30 10.54 7.25
CA TYR A 121 -14.92 9.43 6.52
C TYR A 121 -15.97 8.70 7.34
N ASP A 122 -15.72 8.50 8.63
CA ASP A 122 -16.68 7.95 9.58
C ASP A 122 -17.91 8.87 9.72
N PHE A 123 -17.72 10.19 9.59
CA PHE A 123 -18.81 11.17 9.55
C PHE A 123 -19.59 11.20 8.23
N VAL A 124 -18.97 10.82 7.10
CA VAL A 124 -19.61 10.86 5.77
C VAL A 124 -20.33 9.55 5.42
N ILE A 125 -19.96 8.43 6.06
CA ILE A 125 -20.52 7.10 5.79
C ILE A 125 -21.65 6.72 6.78
N TYR A 126 -21.96 7.56 7.77
CA TYR A 126 -23.12 7.44 8.66
C TYR A 126 -24.21 8.48 8.40
#